data_AF-A0A3C0WE36-F1
#
_entry.id   AF-A0A3C0WE36-F1
#
_cell.length_a   1.000
_cell.length_b   1.000
_cell.length_c   1.000
_cell.angle_alpha   90.00
_cell.angle_beta   90.00
_cell.angle_gamma   90.00
#
_symmetry.space_group_name_H-M   'P 1'
#
loop_
_entity.id
_entity.type
_entity.pdbx_description
1 polymer ?
#
loop_
_entity_poly.entity_id
_entity_poly.type
_entity_poly.pdbx_seq_one_letter_code
_entity_poly.pdbx_strand_id
1 'polypeptide(L)'
;SFAAIDVSPEVSDAAEVEIDEKDVREDTYRASGAGGQHVNKTDSAIRLTHAPTGIVVQCQNERSQHKNRASAWKMLRARMARLEEEKREAEQAEKYQQKARVGFGSQIRNYFLHPDQRVKDARTGYSEGNFHNVLDGNIQAFLDSFLKWRVSTNSDS
;
A
#
# COMPACT_ATOMS: atom_id res chain seq x y z
N SER A 1 -14.37 25.77 -13.63
CA SER A 1 -14.52 24.63 -12.70
C SER A 1 -13.14 24.01 -12.46
N PHE A 2 -12.98 23.21 -11.41
CA PHE A 2 -11.73 22.49 -11.12
C PHE A 2 -12.04 21.01 -10.91
N ALA A 3 -11.14 20.15 -11.37
CA ALA A 3 -11.18 18.71 -11.16
C ALA A 3 -9.79 18.23 -10.79
N ALA A 4 -9.70 17.34 -9.80
CA ALA A 4 -8.46 16.69 -9.41
C ALA A 4 -8.41 15.28 -10.04
N ILE A 5 -7.26 14.91 -10.58
CA ILE A 5 -7.01 13.60 -11.16
C ILE A 5 -5.81 13.00 -10.44
N ASP A 6 -5.98 11.78 -9.95
CA ASP A 6 -4.89 11.00 -9.37
C ASP A 6 -4.72 9.70 -10.14
N VAL A 7 -3.46 9.29 -10.33
CA VAL A 7 -3.11 8.07 -11.05
C VAL A 7 -2.05 7.34 -10.24
N SER A 8 -2.33 6.09 -9.91
CA SER A 8 -1.42 5.18 -9.23
C SER A 8 -1.23 3.92 -10.09
N PRO A 9 -0.01 3.38 -10.19
CA PRO A 9 0.20 2.14 -10.91
C PRO A 9 -0.49 0.98 -10.19
N GLU A 10 -1.00 0.02 -10.96
CA GLU A 10 -1.47 -1.24 -10.41
C GLU A 10 -0.26 -2.07 -9.95
N VAL A 11 -0.24 -2.46 -8.67
CA VAL A 11 0.75 -3.36 -8.11
C VAL A 11 0.03 -4.68 -7.84
N SER A 12 0.53 -5.80 -8.38
CA SER A 12 -0.09 -7.10 -8.15
C SER A 12 0.06 -7.51 -6.68
N ASP A 13 -1.05 -7.57 -5.94
CA ASP A 13 -1.12 -7.95 -4.53
C ASP A 13 -1.02 -9.46 -4.29
N ALA A 14 -0.01 -10.09 -4.89
CA ALA A 14 0.33 -11.50 -4.63
C ALA A 14 1.61 -11.61 -3.81
N ALA A 15 1.71 -10.84 -2.72
CA ALA A 15 2.75 -11.07 -1.72
C ALA A 15 2.23 -12.12 -0.73
N GLU A 16 2.46 -13.39 -1.02
CA GLU A 16 2.36 -14.42 0.00
C GLU A 16 3.50 -14.14 0.99
N VAL A 17 3.16 -13.71 2.22
CA VAL A 17 4.17 -13.37 3.23
C VAL A 17 4.95 -14.65 3.58
N GLU A 18 6.12 -14.78 2.99
CA GLU A 18 7.06 -15.86 3.29
C GLU A 18 7.74 -15.53 4.63
N ILE A 19 7.53 -16.40 5.62
CA ILE A 19 8.13 -16.27 6.95
C ILE A 19 9.20 -17.35 7.06
N ASP A 20 10.46 -16.95 7.23
CA ASP A 20 11.54 -17.90 7.56
C ASP A 20 11.29 -18.45 8.97
N GLU A 21 11.20 -19.77 9.08
CA GLU A 21 10.97 -20.44 10.36
C GLU A 21 12.10 -20.17 11.37
N LYS A 22 13.32 -19.84 10.89
CA LYS A 22 14.47 -19.52 11.75
C LYS A 22 14.27 -18.23 12.54
N ASP A 23 13.46 -17.30 12.01
CA ASP A 23 13.18 -16.02 12.65
C ASP A 23 12.05 -16.11 13.68
N VAL A 24 11.42 -17.28 13.79
CA VAL A 24 10.30 -17.52 14.70
C VAL A 24 10.72 -18.40 15.86
N ARG A 25 10.69 -17.84 17.07
CA ARG A 25 10.84 -18.60 18.30
C ARG A 25 9.51 -19.22 18.69
N GLU A 26 9.46 -20.55 18.77
CA GLU A 26 8.33 -21.30 19.32
C GLU A 26 8.55 -21.64 20.80
N ASP A 27 7.68 -21.14 21.66
CA ASP A 27 7.62 -21.50 23.09
C ASP A 27 6.37 -22.35 23.34
N THR A 28 6.55 -23.53 23.96
CA THR A 28 5.44 -24.36 24.44
C THR A 28 5.29 -24.19 25.96
N TYR A 29 4.07 -24.00 26.44
CA TYR A 29 3.79 -23.82 27.86
C TYR A 29 2.40 -24.35 28.25
N ARG A 30 2.11 -24.35 29.56
CA ARG A 30 0.80 -24.76 30.07
C ARG A 30 -0.27 -23.75 29.73
N ALA A 31 -1.38 -24.23 29.20
CA ALA A 31 -2.54 -23.40 28.95
C ALA A 31 -3.04 -22.78 30.26
N SER A 32 -3.26 -21.47 30.26
CA SER A 32 -3.75 -20.74 31.43
C SER A 32 -5.27 -20.62 31.36
N GLY A 33 -5.99 -21.09 32.38
CA GLY A 33 -7.44 -20.93 32.50
C GLY A 33 -8.09 -21.87 33.52
N ALA A 34 -9.37 -21.63 33.82
CA ALA A 34 -10.21 -22.45 34.71
C ALA A 34 -10.62 -23.79 34.06
N GLY A 35 -9.66 -24.51 33.47
CA GLY A 35 -9.89 -25.80 32.84
C GLY A 35 -9.82 -26.95 33.85
N GLY A 36 -10.50 -28.06 33.53
CA GLY A 36 -10.43 -29.29 34.33
C GLY A 36 -9.02 -29.90 34.40
N GLN A 37 -8.87 -31.04 35.08
CA GLN A 37 -7.57 -31.68 35.36
C GLN A 37 -6.61 -31.79 34.16
N HIS A 38 -7.14 -31.89 32.94
CA HIS A 38 -6.37 -31.97 31.70
C HIS A 38 -5.60 -30.68 31.34
N VAL A 39 -6.13 -29.49 31.68
CA VAL A 39 -5.50 -28.19 31.36
C VAL A 39 -4.28 -27.93 32.24
N ASN A 40 -4.29 -28.47 33.47
CA ASN A 40 -3.22 -28.27 34.44
C ASN A 40 -2.02 -29.22 34.28
N LYS A 41 -2.17 -30.30 33.49
CA LYS A 41 -1.14 -31.35 33.34
C LYS A 41 -0.43 -31.35 32.00
N THR A 42 -1.03 -30.82 30.93
CA THR A 42 -0.49 -30.93 29.57
C THR A 42 -0.02 -29.56 29.06
N ASP A 43 1.19 -29.52 28.53
CA ASP A 43 1.79 -28.34 27.90
C ASP A 43 1.27 -28.23 26.45
N SER A 44 0.04 -27.75 26.30
CA SER A 44 -0.62 -27.64 24.98
C SER A 44 -0.58 -26.24 24.37
N ALA A 45 -0.28 -25.19 25.13
CA ALA A 45 -0.28 -23.82 24.62
C ALA A 45 1.00 -23.52 23.84
N ILE A 46 0.85 -22.82 22.71
CA ILE A 46 1.94 -22.41 21.83
C ILE A 46 2.00 -20.89 21.77
N ARG A 47 3.20 -20.33 21.89
CA ARG A 47 3.51 -18.93 21.60
C ARG A 47 4.57 -18.88 20.51
N LEU A 48 4.33 -18.08 19.48
CA LEU A 48 5.28 -17.79 18.42
C LEU A 48 5.71 -16.32 18.53
N THR A 49 7.01 -16.09 18.49
CA THR A 49 7.60 -14.74 18.49
C THR A 49 8.45 -14.57 17.24
N HIS A 50 8.08 -13.64 16.36
CA HIS A 50 8.90 -13.28 15.20
C HIS A 50 9.93 -12.24 15.63
N ALA A 51 11.21 -12.61 15.66
CA ALA A 51 12.28 -11.76 16.19
C ALA A 51 12.45 -10.43 15.42
N PRO A 52 12.39 -10.39 14.07
CA PRO A 52 12.58 -9.15 13.32
C PRO A 52 11.47 -8.10 13.53
N THR A 53 10.21 -8.54 13.69
CA THR A 53 9.07 -7.60 13.85
C THR A 53 8.62 -7.43 15.30
N GLY A 54 9.07 -8.29 16.22
CA GLY A 54 8.61 -8.32 17.60
C GLY A 54 7.16 -8.79 17.76
N ILE A 55 6.51 -9.29 16.70
CA ILE A 55 5.13 -9.78 16.78
C ILE A 55 5.10 -11.09 17.57
N VAL A 56 4.28 -11.09 18.63
CA VAL A 56 3.98 -12.27 19.44
C VAL A 56 2.55 -12.70 19.19
N VAL A 57 2.34 -13.98 18.89
CA VAL A 57 1.02 -14.62 18.83
C VAL A 57 1.00 -15.84 19.75
N GLN A 58 -0.16 -16.13 20.32
CA GLN A 58 -0.34 -17.27 21.21
C GLN A 58 -1.66 -17.98 20.91
N CYS A 59 -1.65 -19.31 21.00
CA CYS A 59 -2.83 -20.14 20.79
C CYS A 59 -2.88 -21.26 21.84
N GLN A 60 -4.03 -21.37 22.51
CA GLN A 60 -4.31 -22.40 23.52
C GLN A 60 -5.74 -22.95 23.41
N ASN A 61 -6.38 -22.77 22.25
CA ASN A 61 -7.81 -23.04 22.06
C ASN A 61 -8.12 -24.54 22.04
N GLU A 62 -7.19 -25.36 21.56
CA GLU A 62 -7.36 -26.79 21.44
C GLU A 62 -6.55 -27.56 22.51
N ARG A 63 -7.00 -28.80 22.78
CA ARG A 63 -6.27 -29.73 23.65
C ARG A 63 -4.98 -30.24 23.01
N SER A 64 -4.88 -30.22 21.68
CA SER A 64 -3.74 -30.72 20.92
C SER A 64 -2.72 -29.62 20.65
N GLN A 65 -1.46 -29.86 21.04
CA GLN A 65 -0.33 -28.97 20.78
C GLN A 65 -0.15 -28.72 19.28
N HIS A 66 -0.23 -29.76 18.44
CA HIS A 66 -0.03 -29.63 16.98
C HIS A 66 -1.06 -28.72 16.33
N LYS A 67 -2.31 -28.77 16.80
CA LYS A 67 -3.38 -27.92 16.28
C LYS A 67 -3.24 -26.47 16.76
N ASN A 68 -2.80 -26.27 18.01
CA ASN A 68 -2.44 -24.95 18.51
C ASN A 68 -1.25 -24.36 17.76
N ARG A 69 -0.23 -25.17 17.43
CA ARG A 69 0.91 -24.75 16.59
C ARG A 69 0.43 -24.30 15.21
N ALA A 70 -0.34 -25.12 14.50
CA ALA A 70 -0.87 -24.78 13.18
C ALA A 70 -1.72 -23.51 13.21
N SER A 71 -2.52 -23.31 14.26
CA SER A 71 -3.34 -22.12 14.43
C SER A 71 -2.50 -20.88 14.75
N ALA A 72 -1.47 -21.01 15.60
CA ALA A 72 -0.54 -19.93 15.90
C ALA A 72 0.21 -19.46 14.64
N TRP A 73 0.66 -20.38 13.79
CA TRP A 73 1.29 -20.04 12.50
C TRP A 73 0.35 -19.30 11.56
N LYS A 74 -0.92 -19.71 11.47
CA LYS A 74 -1.94 -18.98 10.71
C LYS A 74 -2.16 -17.56 11.24
N MET A 75 -2.22 -17.41 12.57
CA MET A 75 -2.35 -16.10 13.21
C MET A 75 -1.12 -15.22 12.97
N LEU A 76 0.10 -15.79 12.99
CA LEU A 76 1.33 -15.07 12.71
C LEU A 76 1.33 -14.54 11.28
N ARG A 77 1.04 -15.40 10.29
CA ARG A 77 0.93 -15.01 8.87
C ARG A 77 -0.10 -13.90 8.67
N ALA A 78 -1.28 -14.03 9.28
CA ALA A 78 -2.32 -13.00 9.18
C ALA A 78 -1.87 -11.65 9.78
N ARG A 79 -1.15 -11.65 10.91
CA ARG A 79 -0.60 -10.41 11.50
C ARG A 79 0.50 -9.80 10.65
N MET A 80 1.37 -10.61 10.07
CA MET A 80 2.44 -10.12 9.19
C MET A 80 1.89 -9.49 7.92
N ALA A 81 0.92 -10.14 7.27
CA ALA A 81 0.24 -9.59 6.10
C ALA A 81 -0.43 -8.24 6.39
N ARG A 82 -1.10 -8.14 7.55
CA ARG A 82 -1.69 -6.88 7.99
C ARG A 82 -0.64 -5.78 8.22
N LEU A 83 0.51 -6.12 8.80
CA LEU A 83 1.58 -5.15 9.04
C LEU A 83 2.20 -4.63 7.74
N GLU A 84 2.36 -5.49 6.73
CA GLU A 84 2.79 -5.05 5.40
C GLU A 84 1.77 -4.14 4.72
N GLU A 85 0.48 -4.48 4.83
CA GLU A 85 -0.58 -3.64 4.27
C GLU A 85 -0.63 -2.27 4.96
N GLU A 86 -0.57 -2.23 6.30
CA GLU A 86 -0.53 -0.97 7.05
C GLU A 86 0.70 -0.13 6.69
N LYS A 87 1.87 -0.74 6.46
CA LYS A 87 3.06 -0.03 5.97
C LYS A 87 2.84 0.55 4.58
N ARG A 88 2.25 -0.24 3.68
CA ARG A 88 1.96 0.19 2.32
C ARG A 88 0.96 1.34 2.29
N GLU A 89 -0.12 1.25 3.07
CA GLU A 89 -1.10 2.32 3.24
C GLU A 89 -0.45 3.59 3.81
N ALA A 90 0.44 3.45 4.79
CA ALA A 90 1.17 4.58 5.37
C ALA A 90 2.11 5.26 4.34
N GLU A 91 2.89 4.48 3.58
CA GLU A 91 3.73 5.01 2.50
C GLU A 91 2.90 5.71 1.42
N GLN A 92 1.75 5.16 1.07
CA GLN A 92 0.82 5.81 0.14
C GLN A 92 0.29 7.11 0.72
N ALA A 93 -0.17 7.10 1.98
CA ALA A 93 -0.69 8.29 2.66
C ALA A 93 0.37 9.40 2.75
N GLU A 94 1.63 9.08 3.03
CA GLU A 94 2.74 10.04 2.99
C GLU A 94 2.94 10.63 1.59
N LYS A 95 2.94 9.80 0.54
CA LYS A 95 2.99 10.28 -0.86
C LYS A 95 1.82 11.18 -1.19
N TYR A 96 0.61 10.88 -0.69
CA TYR A 96 -0.58 11.71 -0.85
C TYR A 96 -0.48 13.04 -0.10
N GLN A 97 0.11 13.06 1.10
CA GLN A 97 0.33 14.29 1.86
C GLN A 97 1.38 15.21 1.22
N GLN A 98 2.37 14.64 0.54
CA GLN A 98 3.35 15.39 -0.25
C GLN A 98 2.77 15.97 -1.55
N LYS A 99 1.67 15.40 -2.08
CA LYS A 99 0.99 15.98 -3.25
C LYS A 99 0.35 17.32 -2.84
N ALA A 100 0.76 18.38 -3.53
CA ALA A 100 0.35 19.75 -3.26
C ALA A 100 -1.19 19.87 -3.14
N ARG A 101 -1.65 20.55 -2.09
CA ARG A 101 -3.08 20.85 -1.87
C ARG A 101 -3.69 21.40 -3.16
N VAL A 102 -4.79 20.79 -3.58
CA VAL A 102 -5.62 21.26 -4.70
C VAL A 102 -6.13 22.66 -4.32
N GLY A 103 -5.48 23.68 -4.87
CA GLY A 103 -5.74 25.09 -4.59
C GLY A 103 -5.54 25.94 -5.83
N PHE A 104 -5.97 27.20 -5.78
CA PHE A 104 -5.72 28.15 -6.86
C PHE A 104 -4.19 28.24 -7.10
N GLY A 105 -3.74 27.94 -8.32
CA GLY A 105 -2.32 27.93 -8.69
C GLY A 105 -1.68 26.53 -8.81
N SER A 106 -2.33 25.45 -8.37
CA SER A 106 -1.80 24.08 -8.53
C SER A 106 -2.26 23.39 -9.84
N GLN A 107 -2.81 24.15 -10.78
CA GLN A 107 -3.39 23.63 -12.02
C GLN A 107 -2.29 23.32 -13.04
N ILE A 108 -2.23 22.06 -13.45
CA ILE A 108 -1.25 21.62 -14.45
C ILE A 108 -1.76 21.79 -15.88
N ARG A 109 -3.09 21.78 -16.11
CA ARG A 109 -3.68 21.89 -17.44
C ARG A 109 -5.00 22.64 -17.39
N ASN A 110 -5.14 23.59 -18.30
CA ASN A 110 -6.30 24.46 -18.42
C ASN A 110 -7.04 24.16 -19.73
N TYR A 111 -8.35 23.96 -19.62
CA TYR A 111 -9.26 23.69 -20.72
C TYR A 111 -10.14 24.92 -20.93
N PHE A 112 -9.89 25.67 -22.01
CA PHE A 112 -10.63 26.87 -22.38
C PHE A 112 -11.63 26.49 -23.46
N LEU A 113 -12.92 26.71 -23.18
CA LEU A 113 -14.00 26.52 -24.15
C LEU A 113 -14.50 27.85 -24.72
N HIS A 114 -14.49 28.91 -23.90
CA HIS A 114 -14.86 30.27 -24.28
C HIS A 114 -13.92 31.27 -23.57
N PRO A 115 -13.53 32.39 -24.23
CA PRO A 115 -13.91 32.83 -25.58
C PRO A 115 -13.15 32.10 -26.70
N ASP A 116 -12.02 31.46 -26.39
CA ASP A 116 -11.24 30.67 -27.34
C ASP A 116 -11.19 29.20 -26.94
N GLN A 117 -11.34 28.34 -27.94
CA GLN A 117 -11.25 26.90 -27.74
C GLN A 117 -9.77 26.49 -27.78
N ARG A 118 -9.22 26.11 -26.62
CA ARG A 118 -7.85 25.60 -26.52
C ARG A 118 -7.63 24.83 -25.23
N VAL A 119 -6.61 23.98 -25.23
CA VAL A 119 -6.11 23.30 -24.03
C VAL A 119 -4.64 23.65 -23.85
N LYS A 120 -4.25 24.10 -22.66
CA LYS A 120 -2.87 24.53 -22.36
C LYS A 120 -2.33 23.81 -21.12
N ASP A 121 -1.17 23.16 -21.25
CA ASP A 121 -0.43 22.59 -20.11
C ASP A 121 0.51 23.65 -19.54
N ALA A 122 0.36 23.96 -18.25
CA ALA A 122 1.11 25.00 -17.56
C ALA A 122 2.56 24.59 -17.26
N ARG A 123 2.86 23.29 -17.25
CA ARG A 123 4.21 22.76 -16.93
C ARG A 123 5.13 22.82 -18.13
N THR A 124 4.63 22.35 -19.28
CA THR A 124 5.41 22.25 -20.52
C THR A 124 5.23 23.45 -21.44
N GLY A 125 4.18 24.25 -21.22
CA GLY A 125 3.79 25.34 -22.10
C GLY A 125 3.08 24.90 -23.39
N TYR A 126 2.98 23.59 -23.66
CA TYR A 126 2.31 23.06 -24.86
C TYR A 126 0.82 23.41 -24.86
N SER A 127 0.32 23.82 -26.03
CA SER A 127 -1.09 24.15 -26.22
C SER A 127 -1.65 23.55 -27.50
N GLU A 128 -2.88 23.06 -27.41
CA GLU A 128 -3.65 22.51 -28.54
C GLU A 128 -4.89 23.38 -28.78
N GLY A 129 -5.13 23.74 -30.04
CA GLY A 129 -6.29 24.56 -30.44
C GLY A 129 -7.55 23.73 -30.68
N ASN A 130 -7.41 22.45 -31.01
CA ASN A 130 -8.55 21.58 -31.23
C ASN A 130 -9.09 21.00 -29.91
N PHE A 131 -9.93 21.78 -29.21
CA PHE A 131 -10.48 21.43 -27.90
C PHE A 131 -11.21 20.09 -27.88
N HIS A 132 -12.09 19.83 -28.85
CA HIS A 132 -12.90 18.61 -28.89
C HIS A 132 -12.04 17.36 -29.07
N ASN A 133 -11.03 17.43 -29.93
CA ASN A 133 -10.10 16.32 -30.16
C ASN A 133 -9.38 15.87 -28.88
N VAL A 134 -9.03 16.81 -28.00
CA VAL A 134 -8.39 16.51 -26.71
C VAL A 134 -9.38 15.83 -25.75
N LEU A 135 -10.65 16.25 -25.77
CA LEU A 135 -11.70 15.61 -24.96
C LEU A 135 -12.02 14.19 -25.44
N ASP A 136 -11.89 13.92 -26.74
CA ASP A 136 -12.07 12.58 -27.32
C ASP A 136 -10.90 11.61 -27.00
N GLY A 137 -9.92 12.06 -26.20
CA GLY A 137 -8.85 11.21 -25.68
C GLY A 137 -7.50 11.37 -26.40
N ASN A 138 -7.40 12.25 -27.41
CA ASN A 138 -6.14 12.50 -28.11
C ASN A 138 -5.21 13.40 -27.29
N ILE A 139 -4.67 12.85 -26.20
CA ILE A 139 -3.78 13.55 -25.25
C ILE A 139 -2.31 13.17 -25.43
N GLN A 140 -1.95 12.34 -26.41
CA GLN A 140 -0.60 11.82 -26.58
C GLN A 140 0.47 12.93 -26.68
N ALA A 141 0.19 14.00 -27.42
CA ALA A 141 1.11 15.13 -27.54
C ALA A 141 1.41 15.82 -26.20
N PHE A 142 0.43 15.87 -25.28
CA PHE A 142 0.64 16.37 -23.92
C PHE A 142 1.51 15.43 -23.09
N LEU A 143 1.36 14.11 -23.26
CA LEU A 143 2.19 13.12 -22.57
C LEU A 143 3.64 13.19 -23.06
N ASP A 144 3.84 13.22 -24.37
CA ASP A 144 5.18 13.27 -24.97
C ASP A 144 5.92 14.56 -24.61
N SER A 145 5.22 15.71 -24.65
CA SER A 145 5.81 16.99 -24.24
C SER A 145 6.19 16.99 -22.75
N PHE A 146 5.39 16.35 -21.89
CA PHE A 146 5.69 16.23 -20.47
C PHE A 146 6.88 15.31 -20.20
N LEU A 147 6.96 14.16 -20.87
CA LEU A 147 8.09 13.24 -20.72
C LEU A 147 9.39 13.90 -21.16
N LYS A 148 9.39 14.63 -22.28
CA LYS A 148 10.54 15.41 -22.74
C LYS A 148 10.96 16.49 -21.73
N TRP A 149 10.02 17.28 -21.27
CA TRP A 149 10.26 18.33 -20.26
C TRP A 149 10.84 17.77 -18.95
N ARG A 150 10.34 16.61 -18.50
CA ARG A 150 10.85 15.94 -17.30
C ARG A 150 12.28 15.45 -17.49
N VAL A 151 12.60 14.86 -18.65
CA VAL A 151 13.96 14.41 -18.97
C VAL A 151 14.93 15.59 -19.03
N SER A 152 14.55 16.70 -19.67
CA SER A 152 15.41 17.89 -19.76
C SER A 152 15.65 18.55 -18.40
N THR A 153 14.64 18.55 -17.51
CA THR A 153 14.80 19.10 -16.16
C THR A 153 15.75 18.24 -15.31
N ASN A 154 15.73 16.92 -15.50
CA ASN A 154 16.62 15.99 -14.78
C ASN A 154 18.05 15.98 -15.32
N SER A 155 18.31 16.38 -16.56
CA SER A 155 19.67 16.43 -17.11
C SER A 155 20.47 17.66 -16.67
N ASP A 156 19.79 18.71 -16.20
CA ASP A 156 20.40 19.95 -15.69
C ASP A 156 20.60 19.92 -14.15
N SER A 157 20.37 18.76 -13.51
CA SER A 157 20.54 18.51 -12.07
C SER A 157 21.68 17.51 -11.82
#